data_AF-A0A951TKX8-F1
#
_entry.id   AF-A0A951TKX8-F1
#
_cell.length_a   1.000
_cell.length_b   1.000
_cell.length_c   1.000
_cell.angle_alpha   90.00
_cell.angle_beta   90.00
_cell.angle_gamma   90.00
#
_symmetry.space_group_name_H-M   'P 1'
#
loop_
_entity.id
_entity.type
_entity.pdbx_description
1 polymer ?
#
loop_
_entity_poly.entity_id
_entity_poly.type
_entity_poly.pdbx_seq_one_letter_code
_entity_poly.pdbx_strand_id
1 'polypeptide(L)'
;MKKIIIILIIGLCTTSCFRYIGDLTIVSTRNIDSSIDYVPLKSYSGGSKNELRKTVGINLKEAVNNNLRTVPGGEYIMNAKFYIYRGKYYAVEGDVWGMKTKVSETGDEAVEYRGFRVGDKVLWRNPKMQYEECIVKSHVDAKKILIETASGKVIKVLIKSISKVD
;
A
#
# COMPACT_ATOMS: atom_id res chain seq x y z
N MET A 1 4.73 -49.56 -8.61
CA MET A 1 5.90 -48.76 -8.19
C MET A 1 6.00 -47.40 -8.89
N LYS A 2 5.88 -47.29 -10.23
CA LYS A 2 5.93 -46.00 -10.95
C LYS A 2 4.91 -44.93 -10.51
N LYS A 3 3.71 -45.35 -10.09
CA LYS A 3 2.65 -44.43 -9.60
C LYS A 3 2.96 -43.81 -8.21
N ILE A 4 3.77 -44.47 -7.39
CA ILE A 4 4.16 -43.97 -6.05
C ILE A 4 5.22 -42.87 -6.17
N ILE A 5 6.12 -42.98 -7.16
CA ILE A 5 7.17 -41.97 -7.44
C ILE A 5 6.55 -40.63 -7.86
N ILE A 6 5.47 -40.65 -8.65
CA ILE A 6 4.77 -39.42 -9.09
C ILE A 6 4.12 -38.68 -7.91
N ILE A 7 3.55 -39.41 -6.94
CA ILE A 7 2.93 -38.82 -5.75
C ILE A 7 3.99 -38.17 -4.85
N LEU A 8 5.18 -38.77 -4.74
CA LEU A 8 6.28 -38.23 -3.94
C LEU A 8 6.84 -36.93 -4.52
N ILE A 9 6.94 -36.83 -5.85
CA ILE A 9 7.46 -35.64 -6.55
C ILE A 9 6.48 -34.45 -6.44
N ILE A 10 5.18 -34.71 -6.44
CA ILE A 10 4.15 -33.66 -6.27
C ILE A 10 4.15 -33.11 -4.83
N GLY A 11 4.49 -33.94 -3.83
CA GLY A 11 4.58 -33.51 -2.42
C GLY A 11 5.73 -32.53 -2.12
N LEU A 12 6.83 -32.61 -2.86
CA LEU A 12 8.05 -31.80 -2.64
C LEU A 12 7.93 -30.33 -3.09
N CYS A 13 6.87 -29.96 -3.82
CA CYS A 13 6.69 -28.61 -4.37
C CYS A 13 5.96 -27.63 -3.42
N THR A 14 5.64 -28.02 -2.19
CA THR A 14 4.84 -27.17 -1.26
C THR A 14 5.67 -26.37 -0.25
N THR A 15 6.99 -26.25 -0.44
CA THR A 15 7.84 -25.45 0.44
C THR A 15 7.37 -24.00 0.44
N SER A 16 6.82 -23.54 1.58
CA SER A 16 6.39 -22.16 1.76
C SER A 16 7.55 -21.22 1.42
N CYS A 17 7.38 -20.37 0.41
CA CYS A 17 8.42 -19.43 -0.01
C CYS A 17 8.76 -18.38 1.07
N PHE A 18 7.90 -18.23 2.07
CA PHE A 18 8.09 -17.33 3.21
C PHE A 18 8.31 -18.15 4.48
N ARG A 19 9.40 -17.85 5.18
CA ARG A 19 9.75 -18.44 6.47
C ARG A 19 9.77 -17.34 7.53
N TYR A 20 8.96 -17.48 8.56
CA TYR A 20 8.94 -16.55 9.70
C TYR A 20 10.32 -16.45 10.39
N ILE A 21 10.69 -15.25 10.82
CA ILE A 21 11.96 -14.97 11.51
C ILE A 21 11.72 -14.46 12.94
N GLY A 22 10.73 -13.60 13.14
CA GLY A 22 10.52 -12.92 14.41
C GLY A 22 9.55 -11.75 14.32
N ASP A 23 9.15 -11.26 15.50
CA ASP A 23 8.21 -10.16 15.69
C ASP A 23 8.90 -8.99 16.40
N LEU A 24 8.48 -7.76 16.06
CA LEU A 24 8.89 -6.52 16.74
C LEU A 24 7.65 -5.67 17.06
N THR A 25 7.62 -5.07 18.24
CA THR A 25 6.51 -4.20 18.65
C THR A 25 6.44 -2.95 17.79
N ILE A 26 7.57 -2.31 17.51
CA ILE A 26 7.69 -1.10 16.68
C ILE A 26 8.94 -1.23 15.81
N VAL A 27 8.81 -0.89 14.53
CA VAL A 27 9.95 -0.75 13.61
C VAL A 27 9.79 0.52 12.77
N SER A 28 10.86 1.29 12.69
CA SER A 28 10.94 2.49 11.87
C SER A 28 12.31 2.58 11.19
N THR A 29 12.36 3.23 10.03
CA THR A 29 13.60 3.52 9.31
C THR A 29 14.13 4.94 9.57
N ARG A 30 13.40 5.73 10.38
CA ARG A 30 13.71 7.09 10.83
C ARG A 30 13.29 7.31 12.29
N ASN A 31 13.75 8.39 12.90
CA ASN A 31 13.36 8.74 14.26
C ASN A 31 11.85 9.03 14.33
N ILE A 32 11.20 8.51 15.37
CA ILE A 32 9.79 8.82 15.69
C ILE A 32 9.80 9.99 16.66
N ASP A 33 9.03 11.03 16.36
CA ASP A 33 8.93 12.23 17.19
C ASP A 33 7.81 12.07 18.21
N SER A 34 8.14 11.95 19.50
CA SER A 34 7.15 11.75 20.56
C SER A 34 6.20 12.94 20.77
N SER A 35 6.47 14.10 20.16
CA SER A 35 5.60 15.28 20.23
C SER A 35 4.44 15.24 19.24
N ILE A 36 4.47 14.29 18.28
CA ILE A 36 3.48 14.17 17.23
C ILE A 36 2.47 13.06 17.56
N ASP A 37 1.19 13.35 17.38
CA ASP A 37 0.14 12.34 17.46
C ASP A 37 0.19 11.45 16.20
N TYR A 38 0.42 10.15 16.40
CA TYR A 38 0.35 9.15 15.34
C TYR A 38 -0.91 8.30 15.47
N VAL A 39 -1.50 7.95 14.34
CA VAL A 39 -2.72 7.12 14.26
C VAL A 39 -2.50 5.90 13.36
N PRO A 40 -3.21 4.79 13.60
CA PRO A 40 -3.17 3.65 12.70
C PRO A 40 -3.78 4.03 11.34
N LEU A 41 -3.02 3.82 10.26
CA LEU A 41 -3.47 4.08 8.90
C LEU A 41 -3.97 2.82 8.21
N LYS A 42 -3.32 1.68 8.46
CA LYS A 42 -3.72 0.39 7.90
C LYS A 42 -3.26 -0.75 8.79
N SER A 43 -4.21 -1.56 9.26
CA SER A 43 -3.90 -2.78 9.99
C SER A 43 -3.55 -3.93 9.05
N TYR A 44 -2.70 -4.85 9.52
CA TYR A 44 -2.30 -6.07 8.80
C TYR A 44 -1.77 -5.80 7.37
N SER A 45 -1.03 -4.70 7.19
CA SER A 45 -0.36 -4.39 5.92
C SER A 45 0.66 -5.48 5.63
N GLY A 46 0.45 -6.23 4.53
CA GLY A 46 1.26 -7.40 4.21
C GLY A 46 0.69 -8.73 4.69
N GLY A 47 -0.52 -8.75 5.28
CA GLY A 47 -1.12 -9.97 5.83
C GLY A 47 -1.58 -10.99 4.79
N SER A 48 -1.81 -10.55 3.54
CA SER A 48 -2.05 -11.48 2.43
C SER A 48 -0.76 -11.84 1.69
N LYS A 49 -0.64 -13.07 1.16
CA LYS A 49 0.54 -13.48 0.36
C LYS A 49 0.85 -12.52 -0.79
N ASN A 50 -0.18 -11.92 -1.40
CA ASN A 50 -0.01 -10.96 -2.50
C ASN A 50 0.51 -9.59 -2.02
N GLU A 51 0.09 -9.14 -0.84
CA GLU A 51 0.61 -7.92 -0.24
C GLU A 51 2.01 -8.14 0.35
N LEU A 52 2.26 -9.27 1.02
CA LEU A 52 3.58 -9.62 1.55
C LEU A 52 4.66 -9.60 0.47
N ARG A 53 4.33 -10.07 -0.75
CA ARG A 53 5.23 -9.98 -1.92
C ARG A 53 5.61 -8.55 -2.31
N LYS A 54 4.76 -7.56 -2.07
CA LYS A 54 5.05 -6.13 -2.34
C LYS A 54 6.02 -5.53 -1.32
N THR A 55 6.15 -6.18 -0.16
CA THR A 55 7.04 -5.75 0.93
C THR A 55 8.44 -6.35 0.82
N VAL A 56 8.70 -7.19 -0.19
CA VAL A 56 9.98 -7.88 -0.34
C VAL A 56 11.09 -6.85 -0.60
N GLY A 57 12.18 -6.94 0.17
CA GLY A 57 13.40 -6.15 0.02
C GLY A 57 14.66 -7.00 0.11
N ILE A 58 15.77 -6.48 -0.37
CA ILE A 58 17.09 -7.14 -0.32
C ILE A 58 17.60 -7.19 1.13
N ASN A 59 17.18 -6.23 1.97
CA ASN A 59 17.47 -6.16 3.39
C ASN A 59 16.22 -5.72 4.19
N LEU A 60 16.29 -5.80 5.52
CA LEU A 60 15.19 -5.43 6.42
C LEU A 60 14.72 -3.98 6.23
N LYS A 61 15.66 -3.02 6.09
CA LYS A 61 15.35 -1.60 5.89
C LYS A 61 14.53 -1.38 4.62
N GLU A 62 14.91 -2.03 3.53
CA GLU A 62 14.18 -1.98 2.27
C GLU A 62 12.80 -2.62 2.38
N ALA A 63 12.68 -3.76 3.07
CA ALA A 63 11.40 -4.42 3.28
C ALA A 63 10.41 -3.54 4.06
N VAL A 64 10.88 -2.91 5.15
CA VAL A 64 10.09 -1.93 5.94
C VAL A 64 9.68 -0.75 5.08
N ASN A 65 10.62 -0.14 4.35
CA ASN A 65 10.31 0.99 3.46
C ASN A 65 9.31 0.60 2.35
N ASN A 66 9.43 -0.61 1.80
CA ASN A 66 8.50 -1.11 0.79
C ASN A 66 7.10 -1.29 1.36
N ASN A 67 6.96 -1.81 2.59
CA ASN A 67 5.67 -1.89 3.27
C ASN A 67 5.09 -0.49 3.54
N LEU A 68 5.86 0.41 4.14
CA LEU A 68 5.41 1.79 4.41
C LEU A 68 4.94 2.51 3.14
N ARG A 69 5.64 2.34 2.02
CA ARG A 69 5.25 2.93 0.72
C ARG A 69 3.92 2.40 0.16
N THR A 70 3.43 1.27 0.65
CA THR A 70 2.10 0.78 0.26
C THR A 70 0.96 1.57 0.88
N VAL A 71 1.24 2.34 1.95
CA VAL A 71 0.26 3.14 2.69
C VAL A 71 0.70 4.60 2.67
N PRO A 72 -0.03 5.49 1.97
CA PRO A 72 0.27 6.92 1.98
C PRO A 72 0.32 7.47 3.41
N GLY A 73 1.35 8.25 3.74
CA GLY A 73 1.54 8.80 5.09
C GLY A 73 2.12 7.82 6.12
N GLY A 74 2.51 6.60 5.71
CA GLY A 74 3.15 5.64 6.61
C GLY A 74 4.51 6.10 7.11
N GLU A 75 4.69 6.09 8.43
CA GLU A 75 5.90 6.53 9.13
C GLU A 75 6.64 5.36 9.76
N TYR A 76 5.91 4.48 10.46
CA TYR A 76 6.45 3.29 11.12
C TYR A 76 5.44 2.15 11.11
N ILE A 77 5.90 0.95 11.48
CA ILE A 77 5.07 -0.25 11.56
C ILE A 77 5.02 -0.72 13.01
N MET A 78 3.82 -0.97 13.52
CA MET A 78 3.58 -1.64 14.80
C MET A 78 3.21 -3.11 14.59
N ASN A 79 3.45 -3.94 15.60
CA ASN A 79 3.14 -5.38 15.56
C ASN A 79 3.74 -6.05 14.32
N ALA A 80 5.00 -5.71 14.02
CA ALA A 80 5.65 -6.08 12.79
C ALA A 80 6.15 -7.53 12.83
N LYS A 81 5.78 -8.33 11.83
CA LYS A 81 6.26 -9.70 11.63
C LYS A 81 7.20 -9.77 10.45
N PHE A 82 8.34 -10.42 10.64
CA PHE A 82 9.37 -10.53 9.60
C PHE A 82 9.46 -11.94 9.03
N TYR A 83 9.72 -12.01 7.73
CA TYR A 83 9.82 -13.25 6.98
C TYR A 83 11.04 -13.24 6.06
N ILE A 84 11.73 -14.39 5.95
CA ILE A 84 12.68 -14.66 4.87
C ILE A 84 11.89 -15.14 3.67
N TYR A 85 12.10 -14.49 2.53
CA TYR A 85 11.58 -14.90 1.23
C TYR A 85 12.70 -15.51 0.38
N ARG A 86 12.49 -16.75 -0.10
CA ARG A 86 13.45 -17.50 -0.94
C ARG A 86 14.88 -17.59 -0.36
N GLY A 87 15.02 -17.66 0.97
CA GLY A 87 16.30 -17.82 1.65
C GLY A 87 17.24 -16.59 1.62
N LYS A 88 16.87 -15.51 0.94
CA LYS A 88 17.76 -14.36 0.69
C LYS A 88 17.12 -13.00 0.94
N TYR A 89 15.83 -12.87 0.68
CA TYR A 89 15.11 -11.60 0.76
C TYR A 89 14.32 -11.52 2.06
N TYR A 90 13.88 -10.32 2.41
CA TYR A 90 13.10 -10.06 3.61
C TYR A 90 11.73 -9.50 3.22
N ALA A 91 10.69 -9.89 3.93
CA ALA A 91 9.35 -9.33 3.82
C ALA A 91 8.84 -8.99 5.22
N VAL A 92 7.93 -8.03 5.30
CA VAL A 92 7.38 -7.56 6.57
C VAL A 92 5.87 -7.38 6.47
N GLU A 93 5.20 -7.80 7.52
CA GLU A 93 3.78 -7.57 7.76
C GLU A 93 3.64 -6.73 9.03
N GLY A 94 2.60 -5.90 9.14
CA GLY A 94 2.27 -5.23 10.40
C GLY A 94 1.29 -4.09 10.21
N ASP A 95 0.98 -3.39 11.29
CA ASP A 95 0.09 -2.23 11.28
C ASP A 95 0.89 -0.99 10.91
N VAL A 96 0.52 -0.30 9.84
CA VAL A 96 1.19 0.94 9.44
C VAL A 96 0.56 2.11 10.18
N TRP A 97 1.42 2.89 10.82
CA TRP A 97 1.07 4.10 11.56
C TRP A 97 1.70 5.31 10.89
N GLY A 98 1.03 6.44 11.01
CA GLY A 98 1.46 7.71 10.41
C GLY A 98 0.93 8.88 11.20
N MET A 99 1.42 10.07 10.87
CA MET A 99 1.01 11.29 11.56
C MET A 99 -0.51 11.45 11.46
N LYS A 100 -1.13 11.92 12.55
CA LYS A 100 -2.51 12.43 12.56
C LYS A 100 -2.55 13.70 11.72
N THR A 101 -2.46 13.53 10.41
CA THR A 101 -2.96 14.51 9.47
C THR A 101 -4.45 14.58 9.77
N LYS A 102 -5.02 15.78 9.98
CA LYS A 102 -6.43 16.01 10.33
C LYS A 102 -7.37 15.32 9.33
N VAL A 103 -7.57 14.03 9.50
CA VAL A 103 -8.40 13.14 8.69
C VAL A 103 -8.84 12.04 9.65
N SER A 104 -10.15 11.87 9.75
CA SER A 104 -10.86 10.76 10.41
C SER A 104 -11.31 10.98 11.86
N GLU A 105 -12.28 11.88 12.07
CA GLU A 105 -13.41 11.59 12.98
C GLU A 105 -14.77 11.71 12.26
N THR A 106 -14.82 12.39 11.12
CA THR A 106 -15.98 12.43 10.22
C THR A 106 -15.47 12.35 8.79
N GLY A 107 -16.15 11.57 7.95
CA GLY A 107 -15.82 11.42 6.54
C GLY A 107 -15.66 12.77 5.83
N ASP A 108 -14.86 12.75 4.77
CA ASP A 108 -14.71 13.83 3.79
C ASP A 108 -13.84 15.02 4.19
N GLU A 109 -12.55 14.83 4.52
CA GLU A 109 -11.53 15.83 4.15
C GLU A 109 -10.19 15.19 3.74
N ALA A 110 -9.56 15.83 2.77
CA ALA A 110 -8.70 15.23 1.78
C ALA A 110 -7.24 15.05 2.17
N VAL A 111 -6.77 13.80 2.16
CA VAL A 111 -5.34 13.49 2.13
C VAL A 111 -4.76 14.06 0.83
N GLU A 112 -3.92 15.09 0.92
CA GLU A 112 -3.19 15.60 -0.23
C GLU A 112 -2.10 14.59 -0.63
N TYR A 113 -2.25 13.99 -1.80
CA TYR A 113 -1.28 13.04 -2.34
C TYR A 113 -0.86 13.44 -3.75
N ARG A 114 0.42 13.83 -3.87
CA ARG A 114 1.04 14.32 -5.13
C ARG A 114 0.34 15.56 -5.71
N GLY A 115 -0.08 16.48 -4.84
CA GLY A 115 -0.72 17.75 -5.22
C GLY A 115 -2.22 17.64 -5.53
N PHE A 116 -2.83 16.46 -5.32
CA PHE A 116 -4.25 16.24 -5.47
C PHE A 116 -4.90 15.85 -4.15
N ARG A 117 -6.02 16.49 -3.85
CA ARG A 117 -6.87 16.27 -2.69
C ARG A 117 -8.19 15.64 -3.14
N VAL A 118 -8.78 14.76 -2.32
CA VAL A 118 -10.20 14.37 -2.46
C VAL A 118 -11.06 15.63 -2.50
N GLY A 119 -12.00 15.71 -3.44
CA GLY A 119 -12.79 16.91 -3.70
C GLY A 119 -12.15 17.89 -4.69
N ASP A 120 -10.87 17.75 -5.05
CA ASP A 120 -10.27 18.59 -6.07
C ASP A 120 -10.97 18.39 -7.42
N LYS A 121 -11.24 19.49 -8.11
CA LYS A 121 -11.63 19.49 -9.50
C LYS A 121 -10.42 19.21 -10.37
N VAL A 122 -10.54 18.22 -11.24
CA VAL A 122 -9.48 17.79 -12.13
C VAL A 122 -10.00 17.63 -13.54
N LEU A 123 -9.19 18.03 -14.51
CA LEU A 123 -9.41 17.78 -15.93
C LEU A 123 -8.84 16.42 -16.28
N TRP A 124 -9.71 15.51 -16.73
CA TRP A 124 -9.33 14.19 -17.22
C TRP A 124 -9.53 14.10 -18.73
N ARG A 125 -8.53 13.59 -19.44
CA ARG A 125 -8.66 13.28 -20.87
C ARG A 125 -9.21 11.87 -21.04
N ASN A 126 -10.46 11.77 -21.51
CA ASN A 126 -11.13 10.50 -21.72
C ASN A 126 -10.53 9.73 -22.93
N PRO A 127 -10.84 8.42 -23.08
CA PRO A 127 -10.36 7.63 -24.23
C PRO A 127 -10.83 8.13 -25.61
N LYS A 128 -11.88 8.97 -25.65
CA LYS A 128 -12.36 9.65 -26.87
C LYS A 128 -11.59 10.95 -27.16
N MET A 129 -10.49 11.19 -26.44
CA MET A 129 -9.64 12.38 -26.53
C MET A 129 -10.32 13.71 -26.13
N GLN A 130 -11.47 13.66 -25.48
CA GLN A 130 -12.17 14.83 -24.96
C GLN A 130 -11.78 15.05 -23.50
N TYR A 131 -11.75 16.31 -23.07
CA TYR A 131 -11.51 16.68 -21.68
C TYR A 131 -12.83 16.77 -20.93
N GLU A 132 -12.86 16.20 -19.73
CA GLU A 132 -14.03 16.25 -18.84
C GLU A 132 -13.57 16.69 -17.45
N GLU A 133 -14.32 17.60 -16.84
CA GLU A 133 -14.15 17.98 -15.44
C GLU A 133 -14.69 16.87 -14.54
N CYS A 134 -13.84 16.45 -13.62
CA CYS A 134 -14.12 15.36 -12.69
C CYS A 134 -13.73 15.78 -11.26
N ILE A 135 -14.28 15.09 -10.27
CA ILE A 135 -13.95 15.32 -8.86
C ILE A 135 -13.14 14.13 -8.35
N VAL A 136 -12.02 14.38 -7.67
CA VAL A 136 -11.24 13.31 -7.03
C VAL A 136 -12.05 12.72 -5.87
N LYS A 137 -12.34 11.41 -5.89
CA LYS A 137 -13.05 10.72 -4.80
C LYS A 137 -12.13 10.06 -3.79
N SER A 138 -11.04 9.46 -4.25
CA SER A 138 -10.16 8.69 -3.36
C SER A 138 -8.81 8.35 -4.01
N HIS A 139 -7.80 8.10 -3.19
CA HIS A 139 -6.49 7.63 -3.63
C HIS A 139 -6.43 6.10 -3.52
N VAL A 140 -6.04 5.43 -4.61
CA VAL A 140 -6.00 3.95 -4.67
C VAL A 140 -4.59 3.43 -4.44
N ASP A 141 -3.62 4.02 -5.14
CA ASP A 141 -2.21 3.67 -5.03
C ASP A 141 -1.34 4.87 -5.40
N ALA A 142 -0.01 4.70 -5.36
CA ALA A 142 0.94 5.77 -5.65
C ALA A 142 0.84 6.36 -7.07
N LYS A 143 0.11 5.72 -7.99
CA LYS A 143 0.01 6.10 -9.40
C LYS A 143 -1.44 6.30 -9.85
N LYS A 144 -2.44 5.87 -9.09
CA LYS A 144 -3.85 5.80 -9.47
C LYS A 144 -4.77 6.42 -8.44
N ILE A 145 -5.80 7.08 -8.93
CA ILE A 145 -6.85 7.72 -8.14
C ILE A 145 -8.23 7.34 -8.70
N LEU A 146 -9.27 7.49 -7.89
CA LEU A 146 -10.66 7.44 -8.33
C LEU A 146 -11.14 8.86 -8.59
N ILE A 147 -11.73 9.08 -9.76
CA ILE A 147 -12.40 10.32 -10.13
C ILE A 147 -13.87 10.04 -10.41
N GLU A 148 -14.74 10.99 -10.11
CA GLU A 148 -16.15 10.98 -10.46
C GLU A 148 -16.39 11.95 -11.62
N THR A 149 -16.96 11.45 -12.70
CA THR A 149 -17.36 12.26 -13.87
C THR A 149 -18.64 13.05 -13.58
N ALA A 150 -18.96 14.05 -14.41
CA ALA A 150 -20.20 14.82 -14.29
C ALA A 150 -21.47 13.94 -14.37
N SER A 151 -21.36 12.76 -14.98
CA SER A 151 -22.40 11.72 -15.05
C SER A 151 -22.53 10.87 -13.78
N GLY A 152 -21.77 11.15 -12.71
CA GLY A 152 -21.79 10.40 -11.45
C GLY A 152 -21.06 9.04 -11.53
N LYS A 153 -20.31 8.78 -12.60
CA LYS A 153 -19.58 7.52 -12.78
C LYS A 153 -18.20 7.62 -12.14
N VAL A 154 -17.89 6.70 -11.23
CA VAL A 154 -16.57 6.60 -10.60
C VAL A 154 -15.63 5.75 -11.45
N ILE A 155 -14.49 6.32 -11.85
CA ILE A 155 -13.51 5.70 -12.74
C ILE A 155 -12.13 5.75 -12.10
N LYS A 156 -11.35 4.65 -12.25
CA LYS A 156 -9.96 4.57 -11.80
C LYS A 156 -9.02 5.03 -12.90
N VAL A 157 -8.23 6.07 -12.63
CA VAL A 157 -7.34 6.70 -13.61
C VAL A 157 -5.92 6.87 -13.05
N LEU A 158 -4.96 7.11 -13.94
CA LEU A 158 -3.59 7.42 -13.55
C LEU A 158 -3.46 8.90 -13.18
N ILE A 159 -2.64 9.21 -12.17
CA ILE A 159 -2.34 10.59 -11.75
C ILE A 159 -1.71 11.39 -12.90
N LYS A 160 -0.95 10.73 -13.80
CA LYS A 160 -0.36 11.38 -14.98
C LYS A 160 -1.38 11.79 -16.05
N SER A 161 -2.59 11.24 -16.02
CA SER A 161 -3.63 11.50 -17.03
C SER A 161 -4.63 12.56 -16.60
N ILE A 162 -4.41 13.20 -15.45
CA ILE A 162 -5.27 14.24 -14.91
C ILE A 162 -4.46 15.50 -14.59
N SER A 163 -5.10 16.65 -14.72
CA SER A 163 -4.54 17.96 -14.39
C SER A 163 -5.45 18.69 -13.42
N LYS A 164 -4.90 19.49 -12.50
CA LYS A 164 -5.70 20.27 -11.56
C LYS A 164 -6.39 21.43 -12.29
N VAL A 165 -7.63 21.70 -11.91
CA VAL A 165 -8.36 22.91 -12.32
C VAL A 165 -8.41 23.82 -11.10
N ASP A 166 -7.91 25.04 -11.25
CA ASP A 166 -7.99 26.07 -10.20
C ASP A 166 -9.42 26.56 -9.99
#